data_AF-A0A932U1B0-F1
#
_entry.id   AF-A0A932U1B0-F1
#
_cell.length_a   1.000
_cell.length_b   1.000
_cell.length_c   1.000
_cell.angle_alpha   90.00
_cell.angle_beta   90.00
_cell.angle_gamma   90.00
#
_symmetry.space_group_name_H-M   'P 1'
#
loop_
_entity.id
_entity.type
_entity.pdbx_description
1 polymer ?
#
loop_
_entity_poly.entity_id
_entity_poly.type
_entity_poly.pdbx_seq_one_letter_code
_entity_poly.pdbx_strand_id
1 'polypeptide(L)'
;MTILSRPLARHIVEVLGSTGTPPARGVQHFNAGNLSLLDALDDYYLSSYLQDGGGAYKMVVGDYGSGKSHFLYCLRDRAWSKGFAVAKVDLSPVETPYNDQRLVYAAVARNLIWHEQSEEISDEQGLPRFLEGTLERVLGGPPTLEALTHPNYRGLVDTLESTAIDSLAYRAAVLAYFDALIRDFDERLDSLTRWLLGSNTTPDDTKILREVGVTGKISRTNAFRMLRSLVQTIRALSYSGLILLFDEVDRMSSIGGKAEKLATDNLREVIDRTRDDLPGALFIYAVPPQFINDIVPRYPALQQRVRAPGRFSRANHFSPQIALDHLDLDENDLLLAIGEKLIPIYETAFDTSLDWPIQQANAVILANVARDVFLDVSHRRLFVKAFITELARQHAGSQHLLTEDEAIAIIRGQVDELSGGETPPF
;
A
#
# COMPACT_ATOMS: atom_id res chain seq x y z
N MET A 1 -10.53 18.86 9.82
CA MET A 1 -9.21 18.94 9.17
C MET A 1 -8.17 18.77 10.26
N THR A 2 -7.39 17.71 10.19
CA THR A 2 -6.23 17.49 11.08
C THR A 2 -5.23 18.61 10.80
N ILE A 3 -4.76 19.28 11.85
CA ILE A 3 -3.75 20.34 11.72
C ILE A 3 -2.45 19.65 11.26
N LEU A 4 -1.92 20.04 10.11
CA LEU A 4 -0.67 19.49 9.58
C LEU A 4 0.50 19.94 10.46
N SER A 5 1.24 18.98 11.04
CA SER A 5 2.43 19.28 11.83
C SER A 5 3.60 19.72 10.93
N ARG A 6 4.45 20.63 11.43
CA ARG A 6 5.65 21.09 10.71
C ARG A 6 6.61 19.96 10.31
N PRO A 7 6.90 18.96 11.16
CA PRO A 7 7.74 17.82 10.77
C PRO A 7 7.14 17.02 9.61
N LEU A 8 5.83 16.74 9.63
CA LEU A 8 5.15 16.04 8.55
C LEU A 8 5.13 16.88 7.26
N ALA A 9 4.85 18.19 7.37
CA ALA A 9 4.92 19.10 6.23
C ALA A 9 6.31 19.09 5.58
N ARG A 10 7.39 19.18 6.37
CA ARG A 10 8.77 19.06 5.88
C ARG A 10 9.01 17.74 5.17
N HIS A 11 8.61 16.62 5.78
CA HIS A 11 8.74 15.32 5.15
C HIS A 11 8.03 15.24 3.80
N ILE A 12 6.80 15.77 3.71
CA ILE A 12 6.05 15.82 2.45
C ILE A 12 6.83 16.60 1.38
N VAL A 13 7.28 17.81 1.71
CA VAL A 13 7.99 18.67 0.74
C VAL A 13 9.31 18.04 0.28
N GLU A 14 10.11 17.49 1.21
CA GLU A 14 11.40 16.88 0.89
C GLU A 14 11.25 15.65 -0.03
N VAL A 15 10.26 14.79 0.23
CA VAL A 15 10.02 13.62 -0.62
C VAL A 15 9.49 14.02 -2.00
N LEU A 16 8.49 14.92 -2.06
CA LEU A 16 7.94 15.37 -3.34
C LEU A 16 8.96 16.15 -4.17
N GLY A 17 9.79 16.99 -3.55
CA GLY A 17 10.82 17.76 -4.24
C GLY A 17 11.99 16.91 -4.75
N SER A 18 12.37 15.85 -4.02
CA SER A 18 13.50 15.00 -4.42
C SER A 18 13.14 14.01 -5.52
N THR A 19 12.00 13.34 -5.43
CA THR A 19 11.66 12.25 -6.35
C THR A 19 10.40 12.51 -7.17
N GLY A 20 9.53 13.43 -6.76
CA GLY A 20 8.17 13.59 -7.30
C GLY A 20 7.23 12.42 -6.97
N THR A 21 7.64 11.49 -6.10
CA THR A 21 6.80 10.36 -5.67
C THR A 21 6.06 10.69 -4.38
N PRO A 22 4.86 10.17 -4.15
CA PRO A 22 4.12 10.44 -2.93
C PRO A 22 4.87 9.89 -1.70
N PRO A 23 4.99 10.66 -0.59
CA PRO A 23 5.49 10.14 0.68
C PRO A 23 4.59 9.03 1.22
N ALA A 24 5.16 8.16 2.05
CA ALA A 24 4.40 7.12 2.71
C ALA A 24 3.40 7.68 3.74
N ARG A 25 3.47 8.95 4.12
CA ARG A 25 2.54 9.59 5.07
C ARG A 25 2.16 10.98 4.59
N GLY A 26 0.98 11.43 4.99
CA GLY A 26 0.51 12.78 4.69
C GLY A 26 -0.07 12.98 3.28
N VAL A 27 -0.29 11.89 2.53
CA VAL A 27 -0.87 11.94 1.18
C VAL A 27 -2.26 12.58 1.16
N GLN A 28 -3.01 12.47 2.25
CA GLN A 28 -4.33 13.07 2.40
C GLN A 28 -4.32 14.60 2.31
N HIS A 29 -3.20 15.26 2.61
CA HIS A 29 -3.12 16.73 2.62
C HIS A 29 -3.10 17.33 1.21
N PHE A 30 -2.61 16.58 0.22
CA PHE A 30 -2.53 17.03 -1.17
C PHE A 30 -3.29 16.13 -2.16
N ASN A 31 -4.01 15.12 -1.69
CA ASN A 31 -4.82 14.24 -2.54
C ASN A 31 -5.92 15.01 -3.28
N ALA A 32 -6.09 14.76 -4.58
CA ALA A 32 -7.12 15.38 -5.42
C ALA A 32 -7.62 14.41 -6.51
N GLY A 33 -8.84 14.64 -7.00
CA GLY A 33 -9.39 13.98 -8.19
C GLY A 33 -9.82 12.51 -8.06
N ASN A 34 -9.61 11.82 -6.94
CA ASN A 34 -9.94 10.39 -6.81
C ASN A 34 -10.92 10.08 -5.67
N LEU A 35 -11.60 11.10 -5.14
CA LEU A 35 -12.48 10.97 -3.99
C LEU A 35 -13.68 10.09 -4.31
N SER A 36 -14.27 10.19 -5.51
CA SER A 36 -15.42 9.34 -5.85
C SER A 36 -15.07 7.85 -5.87
N LEU A 37 -13.86 7.51 -6.33
CA LEU A 37 -13.34 6.14 -6.38
C LEU A 37 -13.05 5.63 -4.96
N LEU A 38 -12.38 6.44 -4.14
CA LEU A 38 -12.08 6.09 -2.75
C LEU A 38 -13.34 5.98 -1.90
N ASP A 39 -14.33 6.84 -2.13
CA ASP A 39 -15.63 6.77 -1.43
C ASP A 39 -16.41 5.53 -1.84
N ALA A 40 -16.39 5.15 -3.12
CA ALA A 40 -17.02 3.90 -3.54
C ALA A 40 -16.35 2.68 -2.88
N LEU A 41 -15.03 2.68 -2.71
CA LEU A 41 -14.34 1.63 -1.94
C LEU A 41 -14.70 1.69 -0.45
N ASP A 42 -14.82 2.88 0.13
CA ASP A 42 -15.17 3.03 1.54
C ASP A 42 -16.59 2.55 1.84
N ASP A 43 -17.57 3.03 1.08
CA ASP A 43 -19.00 2.77 1.30
C ASP A 43 -19.35 1.30 1.04
N TYR A 44 -18.91 0.76 -0.11
CA TYR A 44 -19.35 -0.57 -0.58
C TYR A 44 -18.43 -1.71 -0.13
N TYR A 45 -17.20 -1.43 0.31
CA TYR A 45 -16.25 -2.47 0.71
C TYR A 45 -15.76 -2.31 2.15
N LEU A 46 -15.07 -1.22 2.48
CA LEU A 46 -14.43 -1.07 3.79
C LEU A 46 -15.45 -0.96 4.93
N SER A 47 -16.55 -0.24 4.72
CA SER A 47 -17.58 0.02 5.74
C SER A 47 -18.73 -0.98 5.72
N SER A 48 -18.70 -1.98 4.82
CA SER A 48 -19.79 -2.95 4.65
C SER A 48 -19.27 -4.35 4.28
N TYR A 49 -19.20 -4.68 2.99
CA TYR A 49 -19.02 -6.04 2.47
C TYR A 49 -17.85 -6.81 3.10
N LEU A 50 -16.72 -6.16 3.37
CA LEU A 50 -15.56 -6.83 3.97
C LEU A 50 -15.75 -7.09 5.47
N GLN A 51 -16.42 -6.19 6.21
CA GLN A 51 -16.68 -6.38 7.63
C GLN A 51 -17.61 -7.58 7.87
N ASP A 52 -18.58 -7.76 6.98
CA ASP A 52 -19.55 -8.86 6.94
C ASP A 52 -18.93 -10.21 6.50
N GLY A 53 -17.61 -10.26 6.27
CA GLY A 53 -16.89 -11.47 5.90
C GLY A 53 -16.82 -11.72 4.40
N GLY A 54 -17.18 -10.75 3.55
CA GLY A 54 -16.90 -10.79 2.12
C GLY A 54 -15.41 -10.66 1.81
N GLY A 55 -14.98 -11.24 0.70
CA GLY A 55 -13.64 -11.05 0.14
C GLY A 55 -13.73 -10.45 -1.27
N ALA A 56 -12.82 -9.54 -1.60
CA ALA A 56 -12.82 -8.84 -2.88
C ALA A 56 -11.42 -8.62 -3.44
N TYR A 57 -11.35 -8.39 -4.75
CA TYR A 57 -10.14 -7.89 -5.39
C TYR A 57 -10.49 -6.73 -6.33
N LYS A 58 -9.51 -5.85 -6.55
CA LYS A 58 -9.52 -4.79 -7.56
C LYS A 58 -8.15 -4.66 -8.22
N MET A 59 -8.14 -4.12 -9.43
CA MET A 59 -6.96 -3.73 -10.17
C MET A 59 -6.99 -2.22 -10.37
N VAL A 60 -5.99 -1.52 -9.83
CA VAL A 60 -5.77 -0.09 -10.07
C VAL A 60 -4.95 0.01 -11.34
N VAL A 61 -5.56 0.51 -12.40
CA VAL A 61 -4.98 0.57 -13.75
C VAL A 61 -4.57 2.01 -14.03
N GLY A 62 -3.31 2.20 -14.38
CA GLY A 62 -2.80 3.52 -14.78
C GLY A 62 -1.35 3.46 -15.20
N ASP A 63 -0.94 4.37 -16.07
CA ASP A 63 0.42 4.38 -16.60
C ASP A 63 1.47 4.77 -15.53
N TYR A 64 2.75 4.70 -15.87
CA TYR A 64 3.81 5.16 -14.97
C TYR A 64 3.62 6.64 -14.57
N GLY A 65 3.86 6.99 -13.32
CA GLY A 65 3.61 8.36 -12.84
C GLY A 65 2.13 8.80 -12.75
N SER A 66 1.15 7.96 -13.09
CA SER A 66 -0.30 8.29 -12.98
C SER A 66 -0.82 8.37 -11.54
N GLY A 67 0.01 8.15 -10.52
CA GLY A 67 -0.42 8.21 -9.12
C GLY A 67 -0.99 6.90 -8.57
N LYS A 68 -0.62 5.74 -9.13
CA LYS A 68 -0.97 4.41 -8.58
C LYS A 68 -0.57 4.29 -7.10
N SER A 69 0.69 4.49 -6.76
CA SER A 69 1.17 4.44 -5.37
C SER A 69 0.48 5.47 -4.48
N HIS A 70 0.18 6.66 -5.01
CA HIS A 70 -0.57 7.69 -4.30
C HIS A 70 -1.99 7.21 -3.95
N PHE A 71 -2.69 6.61 -4.91
CA PHE A 71 -4.01 6.01 -4.70
C PHE A 71 -3.96 4.88 -3.65
N LEU A 72 -2.94 4.01 -3.71
CA LEU A 72 -2.75 2.94 -2.73
C LEU A 72 -2.55 3.50 -1.31
N TYR A 73 -1.75 4.55 -1.13
CA TYR A 73 -1.58 5.21 0.17
C TYR A 73 -2.88 5.85 0.66
N CYS A 74 -3.65 6.51 -0.21
CA CYS A 74 -4.94 7.07 0.17
C CYS A 74 -5.94 5.98 0.61
N LEU A 75 -5.96 4.83 -0.08
CA LEU A 75 -6.79 3.70 0.30
C LEU A 75 -6.36 3.07 1.63
N ARG A 76 -5.05 2.94 1.86
CA ARG A 76 -4.47 2.48 3.13
C ARG A 76 -4.93 3.35 4.30
N ASP A 77 -4.84 4.67 4.16
CA ASP A 77 -5.22 5.60 5.24
C ASP A 77 -6.71 5.47 5.57
N ARG A 78 -7.56 5.30 4.55
CA ARG A 78 -8.98 4.98 4.76
C ARG A 78 -9.16 3.63 5.44
N ALA A 79 -8.44 2.59 5.02
CA ALA A 79 -8.50 1.27 5.64
C ALA A 79 -8.16 1.32 7.14
N TRP A 80 -7.09 2.02 7.52
CA TRP A 80 -6.74 2.24 8.92
C TRP A 80 -7.84 2.97 9.70
N SER A 81 -8.44 4.01 9.12
CA SER A 81 -9.56 4.73 9.74
C SER A 81 -10.79 3.84 10.00
N LYS A 82 -10.91 2.72 9.26
CA LYS A 82 -11.97 1.71 9.41
C LYS A 82 -11.52 0.48 10.19
N GLY A 83 -10.36 0.52 10.84
CA GLY A 83 -9.85 -0.55 11.69
C GLY A 83 -9.31 -1.77 10.94
N PHE A 84 -8.94 -1.65 9.67
CA PHE A 84 -8.29 -2.74 8.92
C PHE A 84 -6.79 -2.76 9.18
N ALA A 85 -6.21 -3.95 9.20
CA ALA A 85 -4.77 -4.11 9.02
C ALA A 85 -4.43 -3.95 7.53
N VAL A 86 -3.21 -3.50 7.23
CA VAL A 86 -2.77 -3.31 5.85
C VAL A 86 -1.38 -3.91 5.65
N ALA A 87 -1.18 -4.63 4.55
CA ALA A 87 0.15 -4.97 4.05
C ALA A 87 0.36 -4.31 2.68
N LYS A 88 1.46 -3.58 2.51
CA LYS A 88 1.87 -3.02 1.21
C LYS A 88 3.10 -3.78 0.71
N VAL A 89 2.95 -4.52 -0.36
CA VAL A 89 4.00 -5.32 -0.96
C VAL A 89 4.37 -4.73 -2.31
N ASP A 90 5.62 -4.32 -2.47
CA ASP A 90 6.16 -3.98 -3.78
C ASP A 90 6.53 -5.28 -4.50
N LEU A 91 5.93 -5.49 -5.66
CA LEU A 91 6.10 -6.74 -6.39
C LEU A 91 7.24 -6.61 -7.38
N SER A 92 8.25 -7.46 -7.22
CA SER A 92 9.37 -7.55 -8.14
C SER A 92 9.51 -8.98 -8.67
N PRO A 93 9.85 -9.16 -9.96
CA PRO A 93 10.12 -10.47 -10.56
C PRO A 93 11.16 -11.31 -9.79
N VAL A 94 12.03 -10.66 -9.03
CA VAL A 94 13.19 -11.25 -8.36
C VAL A 94 12.89 -11.59 -6.90
N GLU A 95 12.27 -10.68 -6.15
CA GLU A 95 12.07 -10.83 -4.70
C GLU A 95 10.71 -11.44 -4.35
N THR A 96 9.71 -11.22 -5.20
CA THR A 96 8.32 -11.68 -5.00
C THR A 96 7.74 -12.26 -6.30
N PRO A 97 8.37 -13.30 -6.87
CA PRO A 97 7.89 -13.89 -8.09
C PRO A 97 6.50 -14.49 -7.85
N TYR A 98 5.54 -14.01 -8.62
CA TYR A 98 4.15 -14.47 -8.59
C TYR A 98 3.98 -15.96 -8.78
N ASN A 99 5.01 -16.68 -9.23
CA ASN A 99 5.02 -18.11 -9.44
C ASN A 99 5.18 -18.96 -8.16
N ASP A 100 5.39 -18.33 -7.00
CA ASP A 100 5.58 -19.01 -5.73
C ASP A 100 4.68 -18.42 -4.64
N GLN A 101 3.57 -19.11 -4.36
CA GLN A 101 2.63 -18.72 -3.30
C GLN A 101 3.29 -18.62 -1.92
N ARG A 102 4.36 -19.38 -1.63
CA ARG A 102 5.12 -19.27 -0.38
C ARG A 102 5.80 -17.92 -0.28
N LEU A 103 6.40 -17.45 -1.38
CA LEU A 103 7.06 -16.14 -1.40
C LEU A 103 6.05 -15.01 -1.32
N VAL A 104 4.86 -15.15 -1.92
CA VAL A 104 3.76 -14.20 -1.75
C VAL A 104 3.33 -14.12 -0.28
N TYR A 105 3.07 -15.26 0.37
CA TYR A 105 2.76 -15.28 1.81
C TYR A 105 3.87 -14.59 2.62
N ALA A 106 5.13 -14.97 2.38
CA ALA A 106 6.26 -14.45 3.12
C ALA A 106 6.44 -12.94 2.92
N ALA A 107 6.15 -12.42 1.72
CA ALA A 107 6.16 -11.01 1.42
C ALA A 107 5.06 -10.25 2.15
N VAL A 108 3.84 -10.79 2.18
CA VAL A 108 2.73 -10.23 2.97
C VAL A 108 3.09 -10.21 4.46
N ALA A 109 3.60 -11.32 4.99
CA ALA A 109 4.00 -11.41 6.40
C ALA A 109 5.13 -10.42 6.75
N ARG A 110 6.09 -10.18 5.85
CA ARG A 110 7.16 -9.20 6.07
C ARG A 110 6.71 -7.75 5.96
N ASN A 111 5.70 -7.46 5.12
CA ASN A 111 5.26 -6.10 4.85
C ASN A 111 3.92 -5.74 5.50
N LEU A 112 3.45 -6.55 6.46
CA LEU A 112 2.30 -6.18 7.29
C LEU A 112 2.68 -4.96 8.12
N ILE A 113 1.88 -3.90 8.06
CA ILE A 113 2.22 -2.62 8.67
C ILE A 113 1.63 -2.53 10.07
N TRP A 114 2.49 -2.33 11.07
CA TRP A 114 2.09 -1.80 12.36
C TRP A 114 1.94 -0.29 12.24
N HIS A 115 0.70 0.18 12.30
CA HIS A 115 0.36 1.60 12.22
C HIS A 115 -0.13 2.11 13.57
N GLU A 116 0.56 3.12 14.07
CA GLU A 116 0.16 3.85 15.27
C GLU A 116 -0.42 5.21 14.88
N GLN A 117 -1.49 5.64 15.55
CA GLN A 117 -2.21 6.87 15.17
C GLN A 117 -1.41 8.15 15.42
N SER A 118 -0.27 8.08 16.13
CA SER A 118 0.56 9.24 16.39
C SER A 118 1.38 9.61 15.14
N GLU A 119 1.38 10.90 14.77
CA GLU A 119 2.18 11.37 13.62
C GLU A 119 3.69 11.26 13.86
N GLU A 120 4.12 11.14 15.12
CA GLU A 120 5.53 11.16 15.53
C GLU A 120 6.23 9.81 15.39
N ILE A 121 5.49 8.69 15.49
CA ILE A 121 6.06 7.34 15.48
C ILE A 121 6.01 6.82 14.06
N SER A 122 7.14 6.41 13.47
CA SER A 122 7.19 5.82 12.12
C SER A 122 6.41 4.51 12.04
N ASP A 123 5.82 4.23 10.88
CA ASP A 123 5.19 2.93 10.64
C ASP A 123 6.30 1.87 10.63
N GLU A 124 6.02 0.74 11.25
CA GLU A 124 6.91 -0.41 11.29
C GLU A 124 6.32 -1.56 10.48
N GLN A 125 7.16 -2.48 10.02
CA GLN A 125 6.75 -3.58 9.16
C GLN A 125 7.11 -4.94 9.75
N GLY A 126 6.27 -5.92 9.46
CA GLY A 126 6.47 -7.31 9.79
C GLY A 126 5.41 -7.84 10.74
N LEU A 127 4.95 -9.06 10.47
CA LEU A 127 4.00 -9.79 11.30
C LEU A 127 4.46 -9.90 12.77
N PRO A 128 5.74 -10.20 13.09
CA PRO A 128 6.20 -10.21 14.48
C PRO A 128 5.94 -8.87 15.20
N ARG A 129 6.37 -7.75 14.60
CA ARG A 129 6.15 -6.41 15.15
C ARG A 129 4.67 -6.05 15.25
N PHE A 130 3.87 -6.42 14.25
CA PHE A 130 2.42 -6.23 14.28
C PHE A 130 1.75 -6.98 15.44
N LEU A 131 2.18 -8.23 15.70
CA LEU A 131 1.69 -9.03 16.81
C LEU A 131 2.10 -8.42 18.15
N GLU A 132 3.38 -8.04 18.30
CA GLU A 132 3.88 -7.37 19.50
C GLU A 132 3.12 -6.08 19.80
N GLY A 133 3.01 -5.17 18.84
CA GLY A 133 2.25 -3.92 19.01
C GLY A 133 0.77 -4.17 19.33
N THR A 134 0.18 -5.21 18.74
CA THR A 134 -1.19 -5.62 19.06
C THR A 134 -1.31 -6.06 20.52
N LEU A 135 -0.35 -6.85 21.01
CA LEU A 135 -0.31 -7.29 22.40
C LEU A 135 -0.11 -6.11 23.35
N GLU A 136 0.80 -5.19 23.03
CA GLU A 136 1.03 -3.97 23.79
C GLU A 136 -0.24 -3.13 23.91
N ARG A 137 -0.98 -2.96 22.81
CA ARG A 137 -2.27 -2.28 22.77
C ARG A 137 -3.34 -2.98 23.62
N VAL A 138 -3.38 -4.32 23.61
CA VAL A 138 -4.33 -5.12 24.40
C VAL A 138 -4.05 -5.01 25.91
N LEU A 139 -2.77 -4.92 26.28
CA LEU A 139 -2.31 -4.80 27.67
C LEU A 139 -2.30 -3.35 28.17
N GLY A 140 -2.23 -2.36 27.29
CA GLY A 140 -2.04 -0.95 27.65
C GLY A 140 -0.60 -0.60 28.04
N GLY A 141 0.38 -1.35 27.53
CA GLY A 141 1.80 -1.20 27.87
C GLY A 141 2.63 -2.41 27.44
N PRO A 142 3.94 -2.43 27.74
CA PRO A 142 4.82 -3.52 27.34
C PRO A 142 4.41 -4.85 27.99
N PRO A 143 4.60 -5.99 27.32
CA PRO A 143 4.28 -7.30 27.88
C PRO A 143 5.20 -7.63 29.06
N THR A 144 4.60 -8.04 30.19
CA THR A 144 5.31 -8.51 31.39
C THR A 144 4.66 -9.78 31.91
N LEU A 145 5.30 -10.50 32.83
CA LEU A 145 4.73 -11.74 33.40
C LEU A 145 3.32 -11.57 34.01
N GLU A 146 2.95 -10.36 34.44
CA GLU A 146 1.60 -10.05 34.95
C GLU A 146 0.53 -10.21 33.86
N ALA A 147 0.90 -10.05 32.58
CA ALA A 147 0.04 -10.23 31.43
C ALA A 147 -0.64 -11.61 31.38
N LEU A 148 0.02 -12.68 31.88
CA LEU A 148 -0.55 -14.03 31.95
C LEU A 148 -1.85 -14.10 32.79
N THR A 149 -2.03 -13.14 33.69
CA THR A 149 -3.24 -13.03 34.52
C THR A 149 -4.17 -11.89 34.10
N HIS A 150 -3.74 -11.07 33.13
CA HIS A 150 -4.48 -9.90 32.67
C HIS A 150 -5.78 -10.29 31.96
N PRO A 151 -6.94 -9.71 32.32
CA PRO A 151 -8.24 -10.09 31.73
C PRO A 151 -8.28 -9.94 30.20
N ASN A 152 -7.71 -8.86 29.65
CA ASN A 152 -7.70 -8.65 28.20
C ASN A 152 -6.82 -9.68 27.46
N TYR A 153 -5.73 -10.14 28.08
CA TYR A 153 -4.90 -11.18 27.48
C TYR A 153 -5.61 -12.52 27.48
N ARG A 154 -6.30 -12.88 28.59
CA ARG A 154 -7.15 -14.08 28.63
C ARG A 154 -8.25 -14.03 27.57
N GLY A 155 -8.95 -12.90 27.45
CA GLY A 155 -9.96 -12.72 26.40
C GLY A 155 -9.39 -12.82 24.98
N LEU A 156 -8.18 -12.31 24.75
CA LEU A 156 -7.46 -12.46 23.48
C LEU A 156 -7.17 -13.95 23.18
N VAL A 157 -6.65 -14.69 24.16
CA VAL A 157 -6.37 -16.13 24.03
C VAL A 157 -7.67 -16.90 23.75
N ASP A 158 -8.72 -16.68 24.55
CA ASP A 158 -10.03 -17.32 24.38
C ASP A 158 -10.61 -17.06 22.98
N THR A 159 -10.46 -15.83 22.48
CA THR A 159 -10.90 -15.44 21.13
C THR A 159 -10.12 -16.18 20.05
N LEU A 160 -8.79 -16.26 20.16
CA LEU A 160 -7.95 -16.97 19.20
C LEU A 160 -8.21 -18.48 19.20
N GLU A 161 -8.42 -19.08 20.38
CA GLU A 161 -8.72 -20.51 20.52
C GLU A 161 -10.09 -20.89 19.97
N SER A 162 -11.10 -20.03 20.17
CA SER A 162 -12.46 -20.24 19.67
C SER A 162 -12.65 -19.87 18.20
N THR A 163 -11.79 -19.01 17.65
CA THR A 163 -11.84 -18.65 16.23
C THR A 163 -11.44 -19.83 15.34
N ALA A 164 -12.24 -20.07 14.29
CA ALA A 164 -11.95 -21.05 13.26
C ALA A 164 -10.80 -20.57 12.35
N ILE A 165 -9.56 -20.72 12.82
CA ILE A 165 -8.35 -20.50 12.03
C ILE A 165 -8.02 -21.79 11.27
N ASP A 166 -7.89 -21.69 9.94
CA ASP A 166 -7.77 -22.84 9.04
C ASP A 166 -6.58 -23.74 9.43
N SER A 167 -5.40 -23.16 9.70
CA SER A 167 -4.24 -23.91 10.18
C SER A 167 -4.11 -23.89 11.71
N LEU A 168 -4.27 -25.07 12.33
CA LEU A 168 -4.03 -25.25 13.77
C LEU A 168 -2.59 -24.91 14.17
N ALA A 169 -1.62 -25.25 13.33
CA ALA A 169 -0.20 -24.90 13.56
C ALA A 169 0.02 -23.39 13.53
N TYR A 170 -0.75 -22.66 12.72
CA TYR A 170 -0.67 -21.20 12.65
C TYR A 170 -1.22 -20.55 13.91
N ARG A 171 -2.40 -21.00 14.36
CA ARG A 171 -2.97 -20.56 15.64
C ARG A 171 -2.03 -20.85 16.81
N ALA A 172 -1.47 -22.06 16.86
CA ALA A 172 -0.49 -22.44 17.87
C ALA A 172 0.74 -21.54 17.84
N ALA A 173 1.24 -21.19 16.64
CA ALA A 173 2.38 -20.30 16.49
C ALA A 173 2.10 -18.89 17.05
N VAL A 174 0.92 -18.33 16.79
CA VAL A 174 0.54 -17.00 17.30
C VAL A 174 0.39 -17.00 18.82
N LEU A 175 -0.30 -18.00 19.38
CA LEU A 175 -0.47 -18.14 20.83
C LEU A 175 0.88 -18.34 21.54
N ALA A 176 1.73 -19.21 20.99
CA ALA A 176 3.07 -19.45 21.51
C ALA A 176 3.98 -18.22 21.37
N TYR A 177 3.76 -17.39 20.34
CA TYR A 177 4.52 -16.15 20.14
C TYR A 177 4.18 -15.14 21.23
N PHE A 178 2.90 -14.95 21.56
CA PHE A 178 2.51 -14.10 22.69
C PHE A 178 3.01 -14.63 24.04
N ASP A 179 2.90 -15.94 24.30
CA ASP A 179 3.44 -16.54 25.53
C ASP A 179 4.97 -16.34 25.63
N ALA A 180 5.69 -16.53 24.53
CA ALA A 180 7.14 -16.32 24.49
C ALA A 180 7.53 -14.85 24.66
N LEU A 181 6.76 -13.90 24.13
CA LEU A 181 6.97 -12.45 24.33
C LEU A 181 6.81 -12.09 25.81
N ILE A 182 5.74 -12.57 26.44
CA ILE A 182 5.44 -12.29 27.85
C ILE A 182 6.49 -12.87 28.81
N ARG A 183 7.04 -14.04 28.46
CA ARG A 183 8.01 -14.77 29.27
C ARG A 183 9.47 -14.48 28.96
N ASP A 184 9.74 -13.62 27.97
CA ASP A 184 11.09 -13.29 27.51
C ASP A 184 11.87 -14.55 27.05
N PHE A 185 11.20 -15.43 26.30
CA PHE A 185 11.78 -16.67 25.78
C PHE A 185 12.37 -16.48 24.39
N ASP A 186 13.52 -15.80 24.34
CA ASP A 186 14.21 -15.36 23.11
C ASP A 186 14.37 -16.46 22.06
N GLU A 187 14.89 -17.64 22.45
CA GLU A 187 15.14 -18.74 21.51
C GLU A 187 13.84 -19.21 20.82
N ARG A 188 12.74 -19.22 21.58
CA ARG A 188 11.41 -19.58 21.07
C ARG A 188 10.84 -18.48 20.19
N LEU A 189 11.02 -17.21 20.56
CA LEU A 189 10.61 -16.06 19.76
C LEU A 189 11.29 -16.07 18.39
N ASP A 190 12.59 -16.35 18.37
CA ASP A 190 13.40 -16.47 17.16
C ASP A 190 12.86 -17.55 16.20
N SER A 191 12.63 -18.76 16.71
CA SER A 191 12.10 -19.87 15.92
C SER A 191 10.68 -19.58 15.39
N LEU A 192 9.81 -19.00 16.23
CA LEU A 192 8.44 -18.63 15.85
C LEU A 192 8.44 -17.50 14.83
N THR A 193 9.30 -16.50 14.97
CA THR A 193 9.48 -15.41 14.02
C THR A 193 9.86 -15.94 12.65
N ARG A 194 10.87 -16.81 12.56
CA ARG A 194 11.27 -17.43 11.29
C ARG A 194 10.11 -18.20 10.65
N TRP A 195 9.37 -18.97 11.45
CA TRP A 195 8.23 -19.75 10.95
C TRP A 195 7.07 -18.88 10.46
N LEU A 196 6.65 -17.89 11.25
CA LEU A 196 5.57 -16.95 10.92
C LEU A 196 5.89 -16.13 9.67
N LEU A 197 7.15 -15.76 9.46
CA LEU A 197 7.60 -15.07 8.24
C LEU A 197 7.73 -15.99 7.01
N GLY A 198 7.48 -17.30 7.15
CA GLY A 198 7.65 -18.27 6.07
C GLY A 198 9.11 -18.47 5.64
N SER A 199 10.05 -18.12 6.51
CA SER A 199 11.48 -18.33 6.32
C SER A 199 11.84 -19.81 6.50
N ASN A 200 13.03 -20.20 6.05
CA ASN A 200 13.51 -21.56 6.31
C ASN A 200 13.85 -21.72 7.80
N THR A 201 13.35 -22.78 8.42
CA THR A 201 13.65 -23.17 9.79
C THR A 201 14.73 -24.24 9.83
N THR A 202 15.59 -24.19 10.83
CA THR A 202 16.62 -25.21 11.12
C THR A 202 16.02 -26.46 11.79
N PRO A 203 16.78 -27.56 11.89
CA PRO A 203 16.35 -28.72 12.68
C PRO A 203 16.11 -28.41 14.16
N ASP A 204 16.86 -27.46 14.74
CA ASP A 204 16.69 -27.06 16.14
C ASP A 204 15.44 -26.20 16.32
N ASP A 205 15.19 -25.23 15.41
CA ASP A 205 13.91 -24.51 15.36
C ASP A 205 12.74 -25.52 15.32
N THR A 206 12.86 -26.59 14.52
CA THR A 206 11.79 -27.59 14.38
C THR A 206 11.51 -28.34 15.68
N LYS A 207 12.51 -28.55 16.54
CA LYS A 207 12.30 -29.18 17.86
C LYS A 207 11.52 -28.23 18.77
N ILE A 208 11.96 -26.98 18.87
CA ILE A 208 11.33 -25.93 19.69
C ILE A 208 9.87 -25.72 19.26
N LEU A 209 9.63 -25.60 17.95
CA LEU A 209 8.30 -25.39 17.38
C LEU A 209 7.34 -26.55 17.70
N ARG A 210 7.83 -27.80 17.69
CA ARG A 210 7.00 -28.97 18.00
C ARG A 210 6.54 -29.02 19.45
N GLU A 211 7.35 -28.52 20.38
CA GLU A 211 6.98 -28.45 21.81
C GLU A 211 5.76 -27.57 22.06
N VAL A 212 5.56 -26.56 21.21
CA VAL A 212 4.41 -25.63 21.27
C VAL A 212 3.33 -25.96 20.24
N GLY A 213 3.36 -27.15 19.65
CA GLY A 213 2.34 -27.62 18.71
C GLY A 213 2.42 -27.03 17.30
N VAL A 214 3.51 -26.33 16.96
CA VAL A 214 3.74 -25.80 15.61
C VAL A 214 4.40 -26.86 14.75
N THR A 215 3.61 -27.47 13.85
CA THR A 215 4.06 -28.58 13.02
C THR A 215 4.19 -28.21 11.55
N GLY A 216 5.21 -28.78 10.89
CA GLY A 216 5.42 -28.61 9.45
C GLY A 216 6.02 -27.26 9.09
N LYS A 217 6.30 -27.07 7.80
CA LYS A 217 6.84 -25.83 7.24
C LYS A 217 5.83 -25.16 6.32
N ILE A 218 5.94 -23.85 6.17
CA ILE A 218 5.24 -23.12 5.12
C ILE A 218 5.90 -23.47 3.78
N SER A 219 5.09 -23.93 2.83
CA SER A 219 5.49 -24.46 1.54
C SER A 219 4.54 -23.97 0.45
N ARG A 220 4.88 -24.21 -0.82
CA ARG A 220 4.02 -23.85 -1.95
C ARG A 220 2.61 -24.44 -1.86
N THR A 221 2.45 -25.63 -1.27
CA THR A 221 1.16 -26.34 -1.26
C THR A 221 0.23 -25.89 -0.13
N ASN A 222 0.76 -25.27 0.93
CA ASN A 222 -0.03 -24.79 2.06
C ASN A 222 0.03 -23.27 2.25
N ALA A 223 0.79 -22.53 1.44
CA ALA A 223 0.95 -21.08 1.59
C ALA A 223 -0.37 -20.33 1.55
N PHE A 224 -1.29 -20.69 0.65
CA PHE A 224 -2.62 -20.07 0.62
C PHE A 224 -3.42 -20.32 1.92
N ARG A 225 -3.31 -21.53 2.48
CA ARG A 225 -3.90 -21.87 3.79
C ARG A 225 -3.29 -21.01 4.91
N MET A 226 -1.99 -20.74 4.86
CA MET A 226 -1.34 -19.85 5.82
C MET A 226 -1.78 -18.39 5.64
N LEU A 227 -1.96 -17.92 4.40
CA LEU A 227 -2.50 -16.58 4.13
C LEU A 227 -3.94 -16.44 4.65
N ARG A 228 -4.78 -17.47 4.46
CA ARG A 228 -6.12 -17.52 5.07
C ARG A 228 -6.06 -17.47 6.59
N SER A 229 -5.15 -18.24 7.18
CA SER A 229 -4.95 -18.27 8.63
C SER A 229 -4.50 -16.90 9.17
N LEU A 230 -3.66 -16.17 8.42
CA LEU A 230 -3.28 -14.80 8.74
C LEU A 230 -4.48 -13.85 8.73
N VAL A 231 -5.30 -13.87 7.67
CA VAL A 231 -6.52 -13.03 7.59
C VAL A 231 -7.48 -13.31 8.74
N GLN A 232 -7.71 -14.58 9.06
CA GLN A 232 -8.57 -15.01 10.17
C GLN A 232 -7.99 -14.58 11.52
N THR A 233 -6.68 -14.70 11.70
CA THR A 233 -5.98 -14.24 12.91
C THR A 233 -6.15 -12.74 13.07
N ILE A 234 -5.93 -11.94 12.03
CA ILE A 234 -6.08 -10.48 12.08
C ILE A 234 -7.49 -10.08 12.53
N ARG A 235 -8.53 -10.76 12.04
CA ARG A 235 -9.90 -10.54 12.51
C ARG A 235 -10.09 -10.93 13.98
N ALA A 236 -9.52 -12.06 14.42
CA ALA A 236 -9.53 -12.47 15.82
C ALA A 236 -8.79 -11.48 16.74
N LEU A 237 -7.81 -10.75 16.21
CA LEU A 237 -7.11 -9.64 16.88
C LEU A 237 -7.92 -8.32 16.90
N SER A 238 -9.23 -8.39 16.65
CA SER A 238 -10.17 -7.25 16.64
C SER A 238 -9.93 -6.21 15.54
N TYR A 239 -9.29 -6.59 14.43
CA TYR A 239 -9.28 -5.76 13.21
C TYR A 239 -10.46 -6.11 12.31
N SER A 240 -10.95 -5.12 11.54
CA SER A 240 -12.06 -5.30 10.59
C SER A 240 -11.72 -6.28 9.46
N GLY A 241 -10.44 -6.48 9.17
CA GLY A 241 -9.95 -7.34 8.10
C GLY A 241 -8.53 -6.99 7.66
N LEU A 242 -8.13 -7.47 6.49
CA LEU A 242 -6.80 -7.24 5.91
C LEU A 242 -6.91 -6.67 4.49
N ILE A 243 -6.33 -5.50 4.28
CA ILE A 243 -6.13 -4.93 2.94
C ILE A 243 -4.72 -5.27 2.47
N LEU A 244 -4.63 -5.86 1.28
CA LEU A 244 -3.38 -6.27 0.65
C LEU A 244 -3.15 -5.40 -0.57
N LEU A 245 -2.16 -4.52 -0.49
CA LEU A 245 -1.81 -3.57 -1.54
C LEU A 245 -0.56 -4.05 -2.24
N PHE A 246 -0.69 -4.37 -3.52
CA PHE A 246 0.39 -4.86 -4.36
C PHE A 246 0.75 -3.82 -5.41
N ASP A 247 1.93 -3.22 -5.29
CA ASP A 247 2.44 -2.20 -6.22
C ASP A 247 3.45 -2.80 -7.23
N GLU A 248 3.72 -2.09 -8.33
CA GLU A 248 4.73 -2.44 -9.36
C GLU A 248 4.52 -3.78 -10.11
N VAL A 249 3.28 -4.08 -10.50
CA VAL A 249 3.01 -5.26 -11.35
C VAL A 249 3.51 -5.07 -12.80
N ASP A 250 3.90 -3.87 -13.18
CA ASP A 250 4.44 -3.52 -14.49
C ASP A 250 5.73 -4.26 -14.85
N ARG A 251 6.53 -4.66 -13.86
CA ARG A 251 7.71 -5.51 -14.07
C ARG A 251 7.37 -6.92 -14.57
N MET A 252 6.11 -7.37 -14.51
CA MET A 252 5.71 -8.64 -15.13
C MET A 252 5.93 -8.66 -16.64
N SER A 253 5.84 -7.49 -17.31
CA SER A 253 6.03 -7.36 -18.76
C SER A 253 7.44 -7.78 -19.20
N SER A 254 8.42 -7.73 -18.28
CA SER A 254 9.78 -8.19 -18.53
C SER A 254 9.93 -9.72 -18.47
N ILE A 255 8.95 -10.42 -17.90
CA ILE A 255 8.96 -11.87 -17.69
C ILE A 255 8.19 -12.52 -18.83
N GLY A 256 8.86 -12.93 -19.90
CA GLY A 256 8.24 -13.68 -20.99
C GLY A 256 7.99 -15.16 -20.68
N GLY A 257 7.09 -15.79 -21.44
CA GLY A 257 7.00 -17.25 -21.56
C GLY A 257 6.37 -17.98 -20.36
N LYS A 258 7.05 -19.00 -19.83
CA LYS A 258 6.48 -19.90 -18.80
C LYS A 258 6.23 -19.19 -17.47
N ALA A 259 7.06 -18.23 -17.11
CA ALA A 259 6.93 -17.50 -15.85
C ALA A 259 5.76 -16.49 -15.88
N GLU A 260 5.50 -15.84 -17.02
CA GLU A 260 4.30 -15.03 -17.26
C GLU A 260 3.02 -15.84 -17.05
N LYS A 261 2.97 -17.03 -17.67
CA LYS A 261 1.84 -17.95 -17.55
C LYS A 261 1.60 -18.35 -16.10
N LEU A 262 2.66 -18.73 -15.39
CA LEU A 262 2.52 -19.16 -14.00
C LEU A 262 2.13 -18.00 -13.06
N ALA A 263 2.58 -16.78 -13.35
CA ALA A 263 2.18 -15.58 -12.62
C ALA A 263 0.69 -15.25 -12.82
N THR A 264 0.20 -15.32 -14.05
CA THR A 264 -1.21 -15.07 -14.39
C THR A 264 -2.14 -16.16 -13.87
N ASP A 265 -1.70 -17.43 -13.90
CA ASP A 265 -2.42 -18.56 -13.29
C ASP A 265 -2.54 -18.38 -11.76
N ASN A 266 -1.47 -17.96 -11.09
CA ASN A 266 -1.49 -17.70 -9.65
C ASN A 266 -2.33 -16.48 -9.29
N LEU A 267 -2.29 -15.40 -10.07
CA LEU A 267 -3.17 -14.24 -9.88
C LEU A 267 -4.65 -14.64 -10.02
N ARG A 268 -4.98 -15.44 -11.03
CA ARG A 268 -6.33 -16.00 -11.21
C ARG A 268 -6.75 -16.86 -10.01
N GLU A 269 -5.86 -17.69 -9.49
CA GLU A 269 -6.13 -18.50 -8.31
C GLU A 269 -6.36 -17.65 -7.05
N VAL A 270 -5.55 -16.62 -6.83
CA VAL A 270 -5.76 -15.67 -5.73
C VAL A 270 -7.12 -14.98 -5.88
N ILE A 271 -7.48 -14.53 -7.08
CA ILE A 271 -8.78 -13.91 -7.36
C ILE A 271 -9.94 -14.84 -7.00
N ASP A 272 -9.90 -16.08 -7.48
CA ASP A 272 -10.98 -17.05 -7.24
C ASP A 272 -11.12 -17.33 -5.74
N ARG A 273 -10.02 -17.65 -5.08
CA ARG A 273 -10.05 -17.99 -3.66
C ARG A 273 -10.34 -16.79 -2.78
N THR A 274 -10.03 -15.56 -3.20
CA THR A 274 -10.37 -14.39 -2.38
C THR A 274 -11.87 -14.28 -2.14
N ARG A 275 -12.68 -14.58 -3.15
CA ARG A 275 -14.15 -14.48 -3.04
C ARG A 275 -14.74 -15.54 -2.12
N ASP A 276 -14.19 -16.74 -2.14
CA ASP A 276 -14.80 -17.90 -1.48
C ASP A 276 -14.15 -18.23 -0.12
N ASP A 277 -12.89 -17.85 0.08
CA ASP A 277 -12.04 -18.43 1.11
C ASP A 277 -11.32 -17.41 2.03
N LEU A 278 -11.34 -16.11 1.72
CA LEU A 278 -10.62 -15.08 2.49
C LEU A 278 -11.58 -14.00 3.03
N PRO A 279 -12.37 -14.31 4.06
CA PRO A 279 -13.36 -13.38 4.59
C PRO A 279 -12.69 -12.14 5.20
N GLY A 280 -13.15 -10.96 4.80
CA GLY A 280 -12.62 -9.67 5.24
C GLY A 280 -11.29 -9.28 4.61
N ALA A 281 -10.92 -9.87 3.46
CA ALA A 281 -9.73 -9.50 2.71
C ALA A 281 -10.05 -8.69 1.43
N LEU A 282 -9.27 -7.65 1.17
CA LEU A 282 -9.29 -6.90 -0.10
C LEU A 282 -7.91 -6.92 -0.75
N PHE A 283 -7.83 -7.49 -1.94
CA PHE A 283 -6.60 -7.50 -2.74
C PHE A 283 -6.64 -6.36 -3.76
N ILE A 284 -5.64 -5.48 -3.74
CA ILE A 284 -5.49 -4.40 -4.73
C ILE A 284 -4.19 -4.61 -5.48
N TYR A 285 -4.28 -4.75 -6.79
CA TYR A 285 -3.12 -4.84 -7.68
C TYR A 285 -2.99 -3.57 -8.51
N ALA A 286 -1.89 -2.84 -8.37
CA ALA A 286 -1.59 -1.68 -9.20
C ALA A 286 -0.83 -2.13 -10.45
N VAL A 287 -1.48 -2.02 -11.61
CA VAL A 287 -0.99 -2.56 -12.89
C VAL A 287 -0.95 -1.46 -13.95
N PRO A 288 -0.04 -1.57 -14.94
CA PRO A 288 -0.05 -0.66 -16.07
C PRO A 288 -1.13 -1.08 -17.09
N PRO A 289 -1.62 -0.18 -17.97
CA PRO A 289 -2.65 -0.53 -18.96
C PRO A 289 -2.23 -1.65 -19.91
N GLN A 290 -0.94 -1.76 -20.24
CA GLN A 290 -0.38 -2.83 -21.07
C GLN A 290 -0.62 -4.22 -20.46
N PHE A 291 -0.64 -4.34 -19.12
CA PHE A 291 -1.01 -5.60 -18.47
C PHE A 291 -2.45 -6.01 -18.84
N ILE A 292 -3.40 -5.07 -18.84
CA ILE A 292 -4.81 -5.31 -19.14
C ILE A 292 -5.06 -5.51 -20.64
N ASN A 293 -4.33 -4.78 -21.49
CA ASN A 293 -4.55 -4.72 -22.93
C ASN A 293 -3.78 -5.78 -23.70
N ASP A 294 -2.58 -6.15 -23.24
CA ASP A 294 -1.68 -7.03 -23.99
C ASP A 294 -1.49 -8.38 -23.27
N ILE A 295 -1.36 -8.38 -21.94
CA ILE A 295 -1.11 -9.60 -21.16
C ILE A 295 -2.40 -10.37 -20.89
N VAL A 296 -3.38 -9.76 -20.22
CA VAL A 296 -4.64 -10.41 -19.82
C VAL A 296 -5.37 -11.11 -20.97
N PRO A 297 -5.47 -10.56 -22.20
CA PRO A 297 -6.17 -11.22 -23.31
C PRO A 297 -5.51 -12.53 -23.77
N ARG A 298 -4.20 -12.73 -23.49
CA ARG A 298 -3.50 -13.98 -23.79
C ARG A 298 -3.88 -15.12 -22.83
N TYR A 299 -4.56 -14.80 -21.72
CA TYR A 299 -4.94 -15.75 -20.67
C TYR A 299 -6.45 -15.71 -20.40
N PRO A 300 -7.27 -16.47 -21.16
CA PRO A 300 -8.73 -16.40 -21.10
C PRO A 300 -9.34 -16.58 -19.70
N ALA A 301 -8.75 -17.46 -18.88
CA ALA A 301 -9.24 -17.71 -17.52
C ALA A 301 -9.08 -16.49 -16.60
N LEU A 302 -7.97 -15.74 -16.73
CA LEU A 302 -7.77 -14.49 -16.02
C LEU A 302 -8.64 -13.38 -16.61
N GLN A 303 -8.75 -13.33 -17.94
CA GLN A 303 -9.56 -12.34 -18.65
C GLN A 303 -11.03 -12.35 -18.20
N GLN A 304 -11.62 -13.53 -18.02
CA GLN A 304 -13.00 -13.68 -17.53
C GLN A 304 -13.22 -13.12 -16.12
N ARG A 305 -12.16 -12.99 -15.32
CA ARG A 305 -12.24 -12.35 -14.00
C ARG A 305 -12.01 -10.86 -14.11
N VAL A 306 -11.01 -10.43 -14.88
CA VAL A 306 -10.55 -9.05 -14.90
C VAL A 306 -11.39 -8.15 -15.81
N ARG A 307 -11.95 -8.64 -16.91
CA ARG A 307 -12.80 -7.82 -17.78
C ARG A 307 -14.22 -7.77 -17.21
N ALA A 308 -14.73 -6.56 -17.03
CA ALA A 308 -16.13 -6.30 -16.74
C ALA A 308 -16.66 -5.19 -17.66
N PRO A 309 -17.97 -5.18 -17.95
CA PRO A 309 -18.58 -4.07 -18.65
C PRO A 309 -18.58 -2.81 -17.76
N GLY A 310 -18.19 -1.69 -18.34
CA GLY A 310 -18.19 -0.40 -17.66
C GLY A 310 -17.04 -0.21 -16.66
N ARG A 311 -16.95 1.02 -16.15
CA ARG A 311 -15.85 1.47 -15.27
C ARG A 311 -16.25 1.32 -13.81
N PHE A 312 -15.28 1.10 -12.93
CA PHE A 312 -15.51 1.21 -11.49
C PHE A 312 -15.94 2.64 -11.15
N SER A 313 -17.02 2.76 -10.40
CA SER A 313 -17.61 4.01 -9.95
C SER A 313 -18.58 3.68 -8.82
N ARG A 314 -19.16 4.69 -8.16
CA ARG A 314 -20.26 4.46 -7.20
C ARG A 314 -21.42 3.65 -7.81
N ALA A 315 -21.78 3.93 -9.07
CA ALA A 315 -22.87 3.23 -9.77
C ALA A 315 -22.49 1.80 -10.23
N ASN A 316 -21.21 1.52 -10.44
CA ASN A 316 -20.70 0.22 -10.88
C ASN A 316 -19.51 -0.23 -10.03
N HIS A 317 -19.71 -0.30 -8.71
CA HIS A 317 -18.67 -0.67 -7.75
C HIS A 317 -18.23 -2.13 -7.91
N PHE A 318 -18.97 -2.96 -8.67
CA PHE A 318 -18.61 -4.34 -8.96
C PHE A 318 -17.44 -4.48 -9.93
N SER A 319 -17.19 -3.47 -10.79
CA SER A 319 -16.11 -3.55 -11.77
C SER A 319 -14.77 -3.82 -11.08
N PRO A 320 -13.98 -4.81 -11.51
CA PRO A 320 -12.70 -5.13 -10.90
C PRO A 320 -11.63 -4.10 -11.25
N GLN A 321 -11.82 -3.27 -12.29
CA GLN A 321 -10.81 -2.31 -12.74
C GLN A 321 -11.15 -0.89 -12.30
N ILE A 322 -10.22 -0.28 -11.56
CA ILE A 322 -10.23 1.12 -11.12
C ILE A 322 -9.24 1.85 -12.01
N ALA A 323 -9.74 2.65 -12.95
CA ALA A 323 -8.91 3.32 -13.94
C ALA A 323 -8.53 4.74 -13.48
N LEU A 324 -7.24 5.06 -13.43
CA LEU A 324 -6.72 6.36 -12.96
C LEU A 324 -6.58 7.42 -14.06
N ASP A 325 -7.00 7.09 -15.27
CA ASP A 325 -7.22 7.98 -16.42
C ASP A 325 -8.62 8.62 -16.41
N HIS A 326 -9.50 8.18 -15.51
CA HIS A 326 -10.87 8.66 -15.36
C HIS A 326 -11.12 9.10 -13.92
N LEU A 327 -10.58 10.27 -13.59
CA LEU A 327 -10.68 10.90 -12.29
C LEU A 327 -11.86 11.90 -12.24
N ASP A 328 -12.15 12.39 -11.04
CA ASP A 328 -13.21 13.36 -10.74
C ASP A 328 -12.95 14.73 -11.39
N LEU A 329 -11.67 15.03 -11.62
CA LEU A 329 -11.18 16.25 -12.26
C LEU A 329 -10.53 15.87 -13.58
N ASP A 330 -10.63 16.77 -14.56
CA ASP A 330 -9.75 16.67 -15.72
C ASP A 330 -8.29 16.90 -15.31
N GLU A 331 -7.37 16.61 -16.23
CA GLU A 331 -5.95 16.62 -15.91
C GLU A 331 -5.45 18.01 -15.45
N ASN A 332 -5.95 19.08 -16.07
CA ASN A 332 -5.52 20.43 -15.72
C ASN A 332 -6.01 20.81 -14.33
N ASP A 333 -7.31 20.63 -14.08
CA ASP A 333 -7.93 20.92 -12.78
C ASP A 333 -7.32 20.07 -11.67
N LEU A 334 -6.91 18.83 -11.98
CA LEU A 334 -6.20 17.97 -11.05
C LEU A 334 -4.84 18.56 -10.64
N LEU A 335 -3.99 18.94 -11.60
CA LEU A 335 -2.67 19.51 -11.30
C LEU A 335 -2.81 20.83 -10.52
N LEU A 336 -3.78 21.67 -10.89
CA LEU A 336 -4.08 22.91 -10.16
C LEU A 336 -4.49 22.62 -8.71
N ALA A 337 -5.43 21.70 -8.50
CA ALA A 337 -5.89 21.32 -7.18
C ALA A 337 -4.77 20.73 -6.31
N ILE A 338 -3.80 20.02 -6.92
CA ILE A 338 -2.59 19.57 -6.22
C ILE A 338 -1.72 20.78 -5.87
N GLY A 339 -1.41 21.65 -6.84
CA GLY A 339 -0.58 22.84 -6.64
C GLY A 339 -1.11 23.75 -5.52
N GLU A 340 -2.40 24.05 -5.51
CA GLU A 340 -3.06 24.84 -4.47
C GLU A 340 -2.89 24.23 -3.07
N LYS A 341 -2.90 22.89 -2.96
CA LYS A 341 -2.70 22.20 -1.68
C LYS A 341 -1.23 22.17 -1.27
N LEU A 342 -0.29 22.21 -2.20
CA LEU A 342 1.15 22.18 -1.90
C LEU A 342 1.67 23.51 -1.33
N ILE A 343 1.06 24.65 -1.68
CA ILE A 343 1.44 25.98 -1.16
C ILE A 343 1.38 26.03 0.39
N PRO A 344 0.23 25.78 1.05
CA PRO A 344 0.16 25.84 2.51
C PRO A 344 1.00 24.74 3.20
N ILE A 345 1.22 23.60 2.55
CA ILE A 345 2.13 22.56 3.05
C ILE A 345 3.57 23.10 3.08
N TYR A 346 4.00 23.78 2.01
CA TYR A 346 5.31 24.40 1.93
C TYR A 346 5.50 25.50 2.98
N GLU A 347 4.52 26.41 3.12
CA GLU A 347 4.53 27.45 4.15
C GLU A 347 4.67 26.86 5.56
N THR A 348 3.92 25.80 5.86
CA THR A 348 3.99 25.09 7.14
C THR A 348 5.36 24.43 7.37
N ALA A 349 5.95 23.83 6.33
CA ALA A 349 7.25 23.16 6.41
C ALA A 349 8.38 24.13 6.76
N PHE A 350 8.38 25.30 6.11
CA PHE A 350 9.48 26.27 6.21
C PHE A 350 9.20 27.44 7.15
N ASP A 351 7.99 27.58 7.69
CA ASP A 351 7.57 28.72 8.51
C ASP A 351 7.77 30.04 7.75
N THR A 352 7.19 30.08 6.55
CA THR A 352 7.32 31.19 5.59
C THR A 352 5.96 31.57 5.04
N SER A 353 5.86 32.74 4.42
CA SER A 353 4.65 33.19 3.71
C SER A 353 4.99 33.50 2.27
N LEU A 354 4.27 32.86 1.36
CA LEU A 354 4.41 33.03 -0.08
C LEU A 354 3.31 33.98 -0.61
N ASP A 355 3.58 34.64 -1.74
CA ASP A 355 2.58 35.42 -2.46
C ASP A 355 1.66 34.45 -3.21
N TRP A 356 0.51 34.15 -2.59
CA TRP A 356 -0.45 33.18 -3.09
C TRP A 356 -0.91 33.45 -4.54
N PRO A 357 -1.33 34.68 -4.92
CA PRO A 357 -1.63 35.02 -6.31
C PRO A 357 -0.50 34.66 -7.29
N ILE A 358 0.76 34.97 -6.95
CA ILE A 358 1.92 34.62 -7.78
C ILE A 358 2.07 33.09 -7.87
N GLN A 359 2.06 32.38 -6.73
CA GLN A 359 2.30 30.94 -6.73
C GLN A 359 1.18 30.12 -7.37
N GLN A 360 -0.07 30.55 -7.23
CA GLN A 360 -1.21 29.95 -7.94
C GLN A 360 -1.07 30.13 -9.45
N ALA A 361 -0.68 31.33 -9.91
CA ALA A 361 -0.44 31.56 -11.33
C ALA A 361 0.75 30.75 -11.86
N ASN A 362 1.84 30.62 -11.09
CA ASN A 362 2.97 29.76 -11.43
C ASN A 362 2.59 28.27 -11.51
N ALA A 363 1.71 27.79 -10.61
CA ALA A 363 1.16 26.45 -10.69
C ALA A 363 0.39 26.23 -12.00
N VAL A 364 -0.42 27.21 -12.44
CA VAL A 364 -1.14 27.16 -13.72
C VAL A 364 -0.18 27.06 -14.89
N ILE A 365 0.86 27.89 -14.92
CA ILE A 365 1.83 27.92 -16.01
C ILE A 365 2.60 26.60 -16.08
N LEU A 366 3.11 26.11 -14.93
CA LEU A 366 3.83 24.84 -14.87
C LEU A 366 2.94 23.65 -15.22
N ALA A 367 1.66 23.63 -14.81
CA ALA A 367 0.72 22.58 -15.16
C ALA A 367 0.49 22.49 -16.67
N ASN A 368 0.27 23.63 -17.33
CA ASN A 368 0.10 23.70 -18.78
C ASN A 368 1.35 23.22 -19.52
N VAL A 369 2.54 23.71 -19.12
CA VAL A 369 3.80 23.31 -19.72
C VAL A 369 4.11 21.82 -19.50
N ALA A 370 3.88 21.30 -18.29
CA ALA A 370 4.11 19.88 -17.98
C ALA A 370 3.32 18.95 -18.91
N ARG A 371 2.10 19.35 -19.28
CA ARG A 371 1.24 18.63 -20.22
C ARG A 371 1.70 18.79 -21.68
N ASP A 372 2.06 20.00 -22.09
CA ASP A 372 2.33 20.29 -23.50
C ASP A 372 3.72 19.80 -23.94
N VAL A 373 4.69 19.75 -23.02
CA VAL A 373 6.06 19.28 -23.31
C VAL A 373 6.12 17.75 -23.37
N PHE A 374 5.25 17.02 -22.68
CA PHE A 374 5.23 15.56 -22.67
C PHE A 374 3.83 15.00 -22.92
N LEU A 375 3.66 14.40 -24.10
CA LEU A 375 2.46 13.62 -24.45
C LEU A 375 2.45 12.24 -23.77
N ASP A 376 3.56 11.80 -23.16
CA ASP A 376 3.68 10.53 -22.45
C ASP A 376 3.87 10.69 -20.93
N VAL A 377 2.98 10.03 -20.19
CA VAL A 377 3.21 9.21 -18.99
C VAL A 377 4.29 9.69 -17.99
N SER A 378 4.22 10.93 -17.50
CA SER A 378 4.80 11.34 -16.20
C SER A 378 4.43 12.78 -15.75
N HIS A 379 3.58 13.50 -16.47
CA HIS A 379 3.33 14.94 -16.25
C HIS A 379 2.89 15.27 -14.82
N ARG A 380 2.14 14.40 -14.13
CA ARG A 380 1.77 14.57 -12.71
C ARG A 380 3.00 14.63 -11.80
N ARG A 381 3.93 13.67 -11.96
CA ARG A 381 5.17 13.58 -11.19
C ARG A 381 6.10 14.75 -11.52
N LEU A 382 6.22 15.09 -12.80
CA LEU A 382 7.02 16.22 -13.28
C LEU A 382 6.51 17.54 -12.70
N PHE A 383 5.21 17.79 -12.80
CA PHE A 383 4.57 18.99 -12.25
C PHE A 383 4.84 19.14 -10.77
N VAL A 384 4.58 18.10 -9.97
CA VAL A 384 4.77 18.15 -8.52
C VAL A 384 6.21 18.48 -8.15
N LYS A 385 7.18 17.79 -8.77
CA LYS A 385 8.61 18.02 -8.51
C LYS A 385 9.02 19.43 -8.92
N ALA A 386 8.63 19.86 -10.11
CA ALA A 386 8.91 21.19 -10.64
C ALA A 386 8.32 22.30 -9.76
N PHE A 387 7.07 22.14 -9.32
CA PHE A 387 6.38 23.14 -8.53
C PHE A 387 7.00 23.26 -7.13
N ILE A 388 7.31 22.15 -6.45
CA ILE A 388 8.02 22.20 -5.16
C ILE A 388 9.40 22.85 -5.29
N THR A 389 10.12 22.53 -6.37
CA THR A 389 11.43 23.14 -6.66
C THR A 389 11.30 24.63 -6.90
N GLU A 390 10.24 25.05 -7.60
CA GLU A 390 9.98 26.46 -7.85
C GLU A 390 9.60 27.22 -6.57
N LEU A 391 8.75 26.65 -5.71
CA LEU A 391 8.44 27.24 -4.40
C LEU A 391 9.72 27.45 -3.59
N ALA A 392 10.66 26.50 -3.61
CA ALA A 392 11.95 26.65 -2.96
C ALA A 392 12.83 27.74 -3.59
N ARG A 393 12.86 27.85 -4.92
CA ARG A 393 13.59 28.89 -5.64
C ARG A 393 13.06 30.29 -5.31
N GLN A 394 11.73 30.46 -5.30
CA GLN A 394 11.11 31.74 -5.00
C GLN A 394 11.16 32.10 -3.52
N HIS A 395 11.14 31.11 -2.63
CA HIS A 395 11.38 31.32 -1.20
C HIS A 395 12.81 31.82 -0.92
N ALA A 396 13.82 31.27 -1.61
CA ALA A 396 15.21 31.72 -1.47
C ALA A 396 15.50 33.05 -2.19
N GLY A 397 14.69 33.42 -3.18
CA GLY A 397 14.88 34.56 -4.06
C GLY A 397 13.73 35.58 -4.01
N SER A 398 13.51 36.25 -5.15
CA SER A 398 12.36 37.14 -5.34
C SER A 398 11.21 36.39 -5.99
N GLN A 399 10.02 36.52 -5.42
CA GLN A 399 8.81 35.92 -5.97
C GLN A 399 8.37 36.70 -7.22
N HIS A 400 8.07 35.98 -8.29
CA HIS A 400 7.64 36.56 -9.56
C HIS A 400 6.80 35.55 -10.35
N LEU A 401 6.00 36.09 -11.28
CA LEU A 401 5.27 35.29 -12.23
C LEU A 401 6.24 34.70 -13.25
N LEU A 402 6.21 33.38 -13.41
CA LEU A 402 6.99 32.68 -14.43
C LEU A 402 6.56 33.12 -15.83
N THR A 403 7.53 33.27 -16.71
CA THR A 403 7.30 33.23 -18.15
C THR A 403 7.14 31.79 -18.62
N GLU A 404 6.52 31.61 -19.80
CA GLU A 404 6.39 30.28 -20.41
C GLU A 404 7.76 29.64 -20.68
N ASP A 405 8.75 30.43 -21.13
CA ASP A 405 10.12 29.96 -21.37
C ASP A 405 10.81 29.47 -20.09
N GLU A 406 10.62 30.17 -18.96
CA GLU A 406 11.15 29.74 -17.66
C GLU A 406 10.49 28.44 -17.20
N ALA A 407 9.17 28.32 -17.34
CA ALA A 407 8.45 27.10 -17.01
C ALA A 407 8.89 25.91 -17.87
N ILE A 408 9.12 26.11 -19.18
CA ILE A 408 9.67 25.09 -20.08
C ILE A 408 11.05 24.65 -19.63
N ALA A 409 11.93 25.59 -19.26
CA ALA A 409 13.27 25.29 -18.77
C ALA A 409 13.24 24.48 -17.47
N ILE A 410 12.36 24.84 -16.53
CA ILE A 410 12.17 24.12 -15.27
C ILE A 410 11.71 22.68 -15.54
N ILE A 411 10.64 22.50 -16.32
CA ILE A 411 10.08 21.16 -16.62
C ILE A 411 11.11 20.29 -17.33
N ARG A 412 11.85 20.81 -18.32
CA ARG A 412 12.90 20.06 -19.02
C ARG A 412 14.03 19.65 -18.08
N GLY A 413 14.49 20.54 -17.20
CA GLY A 413 15.50 20.20 -16.21
C GLY A 413 15.10 19.03 -15.31
N GLN A 414 13.80 18.96 -14.94
CA GLN A 414 13.30 17.84 -14.14
C GLN A 414 13.32 16.51 -14.89
N VAL A 415 13.14 16.53 -16.22
CA VAL A 415 13.16 15.33 -17.06
C VAL A 415 14.57 14.76 -17.15
N ASP A 416 15.57 15.63 -17.35
CA ASP A 416 16.97 15.21 -17.45
C ASP A 416 17.43 14.52 -16.16
N GLU A 417 16.99 15.04 -15.01
CA GLU A 417 17.24 14.43 -13.71
C GLU A 417 16.50 13.10 -13.51
N LEU A 418 15.24 13.00 -13.92
CA LEU A 418 14.43 11.78 -13.74
C LEU A 418 14.80 10.66 -14.70
N SER A 419 15.28 11.00 -15.89
CA SER A 419 15.74 10.03 -16.90
C SER A 419 17.20 9.62 -16.69
N GLY A 420 17.86 10.10 -15.64
CA GLY A 420 19.26 9.79 -15.33
C GLY A 420 20.25 10.30 -16.38
N GLY A 421 19.90 11.34 -17.15
CA GLY A 421 20.68 11.84 -18.28
C GLY A 421 20.55 11.02 -19.57
N GLU A 422 19.72 9.98 -19.62
CA GLU A 422 19.34 9.32 -20.87
C GLU A 422 18.03 9.93 -21.36
N THR A 423 18.09 10.74 -22.41
CA THR A 423 16.89 11.13 -23.17
C THR A 423 16.07 9.88 -23.51
N PRO A 424 14.76 9.83 -23.22
CA PRO A 424 13.93 8.72 -23.63
C PRO A 424 14.03 8.55 -25.16
N PRO A 425 14.18 7.31 -25.67
CA PRO A 425 14.18 7.11 -27.11
C PRO A 425 12.76 7.39 -27.60
N PHE A 426 12.70 8.20 -28.65
CA PHE A 426 11.51 8.51 -29.45
C PHE A 426 10.57 7.33 -29.69
#